data_AF-A0A7X7YJ71-F1
#
_entry.id   AF-A0A7X7YJ71-F1
#
_cell.length_a   1.000
_cell.length_b   1.000
_cell.length_c   1.000
_cell.angle_alpha   90.00
_cell.angle_beta   90.00
_cell.angle_gamma   90.00
#
_symmetry.space_group_name_H-M   'P 1'
#
loop_
_entity.id
_entity.type
_entity.pdbx_description
1 polymer ?
#
loop_
_entity_poly.entity_id
_entity_poly.type
_entity_poly.pdbx_seq_one_letter_code
_entity_poly.pdbx_strand_id
1 'polypeptide(L)'
;MLAAEKGWMDTVSLLGVCGFRQRTGLPCLGCYWTRAGQAFVTGHILRSFNIQPAAAVSCGVAVAVAFFALLSSLFGVQFAFLNRFRSKRFFWKAAAVWGGLVLAAWILEVIRTILEVEIA
;
A
#
# COMPACT_ATOMS: atom_id res chain seq x y z
N MET A 1 -11.46 12.57 8.93
CA MET A 1 -10.63 12.42 7.71
C MET A 1 -11.09 13.37 6.58
N LEU A 2 -11.48 14.62 6.89
CA LEU A 2 -11.98 15.61 5.91
C LEU A 2 -11.08 16.87 5.80
N ALA A 3 -10.05 16.97 6.65
CA ALA A 3 -9.15 18.13 6.69
C ALA A 3 -8.02 18.06 5.66
N ALA A 4 -7.59 16.86 5.27
CA ALA A 4 -6.54 16.66 4.27
C ALA A 4 -7.03 16.93 2.83
N GLU A 5 -8.30 16.69 2.53
CA GLU A 5 -8.89 16.99 1.20
C GLU A 5 -9.09 18.49 0.97
N LYS A 6 -9.26 19.29 2.03
CA LYS A 6 -9.56 20.72 1.92
C LYS A 6 -8.32 21.61 1.73
N GLY A 7 -7.10 21.08 1.84
CA GLY A 7 -5.87 21.87 1.66
C GLY A 7 -5.57 22.88 2.78
N TRP A 8 -6.15 22.70 3.97
CA TRP A 8 -5.93 23.61 5.11
C TRP A 8 -4.63 23.32 5.88
N MET A 9 -4.07 22.14 5.68
CA MET A 9 -2.74 21.78 6.22
C MET A 9 -1.94 21.08 5.13
N ASP A 10 -0.99 21.81 4.54
CA ASP A 10 0.09 21.21 3.77
C ASP A 10 1.05 20.53 4.75
N THR A 11 0.81 19.26 5.07
CA THR A 11 1.73 18.47 5.90
C THR A 11 3.13 18.38 5.28
N VAL A 12 3.23 18.56 3.97
CA VAL A 12 4.49 18.65 3.22
C VAL A 12 5.24 19.96 3.52
N SER A 13 4.55 21.09 3.71
CA SER A 13 5.18 22.36 4.07
C SER A 13 5.49 22.45 5.57
N LEU A 14 4.70 21.80 6.42
CA LEU A 14 4.85 21.86 7.88
C LEU A 14 5.88 20.88 8.45
N LEU A 15 6.04 19.69 7.84
CA LEU A 15 6.93 18.62 8.35
C LEU A 15 8.09 18.30 7.40
N GLY A 16 8.12 18.93 6.22
CA GLY A 16 9.06 18.58 5.16
C GLY A 16 8.89 17.13 4.72
N VAL A 17 9.68 16.73 3.73
CA VAL A 17 9.78 15.35 3.21
C VAL A 17 9.79 14.31 4.35
N CYS A 18 9.26 13.09 4.16
CA CYS A 18 9.31 12.02 5.15
C CYS A 18 10.64 12.00 5.94
N GLY A 19 10.58 11.99 7.27
CA GLY A 19 11.78 12.08 8.13
C GLY A 19 12.84 11.00 7.86
N PHE A 20 12.43 9.83 7.33
CA PHE A 20 13.36 8.82 6.84
C PHE A 20 14.16 9.34 5.64
N ARG A 21 13.49 9.86 4.61
CA ARG A 21 14.12 10.39 3.40
C ARG A 21 14.95 11.65 3.68
N GLN A 22 14.59 12.46 4.68
CA GLN A 22 15.44 13.58 5.10
C GLN A 22 16.75 13.12 5.74
N ARG A 23 16.72 12.05 6.54
CA ARG A 23 17.93 11.54 7.22
C ARG A 23 18.81 10.67 6.33
N THR A 24 18.21 9.89 5.43
CA THR A 24 18.93 8.88 4.65
C THR A 24 19.07 9.22 3.18
N GLY A 25 18.31 10.20 2.66
CA GLY A 25 18.23 10.49 1.23
C GLY A 25 17.47 9.43 0.42
N LEU A 26 17.08 8.30 1.03
CA LEU A 26 16.55 7.13 0.34
C LEU A 26 15.00 7.11 0.29
N PRO A 27 14.41 6.46 -0.74
CA PRO A 27 12.97 6.23 -0.80
C PRO A 27 12.47 5.32 0.34
N CYS A 28 11.46 5.78 1.09
CA CYS A 28 10.81 5.02 2.17
C CYS A 28 9.66 4.14 1.66
N LEU A 29 9.67 2.85 1.99
CA LEU A 29 8.59 1.90 1.66
C LEU A 29 7.19 2.43 2.07
N GLY A 30 7.09 2.98 3.29
CA GLY A 30 5.82 3.49 3.81
C GLY A 30 5.27 4.70 3.04
N CYS A 31 6.14 5.53 2.47
CA CYS A 31 5.74 6.71 1.71
C CYS A 31 5.15 6.33 0.35
N TYR A 32 5.73 5.33 -0.31
CA TYR A 32 5.18 4.78 -1.55
C TYR A 32 3.84 4.09 -1.29
N TRP A 33 3.74 3.33 -0.20
CA TRP A 33 2.48 2.66 0.18
C TRP A 33 1.34 3.66 0.44
N THR A 34 1.62 4.72 1.21
CA THR A 34 0.63 5.75 1.52
C THR A 34 0.22 6.55 0.29
N ARG A 35 1.18 6.90 -0.58
CA ARG A 35 0.90 7.58 -1.87
C ARG A 35 0.07 6.71 -2.82
N ALA A 36 0.40 5.43 -2.93
CA ALA A 36 -0.39 4.48 -3.71
C ALA A 36 -1.81 4.34 -3.14
N GLY A 37 -1.95 4.17 -1.82
CA GLY A 37 -3.25 4.11 -1.16
C GLY A 37 -4.09 5.37 -1.37
N GLN A 38 -3.47 6.55 -1.28
CA GLN A 38 -4.15 7.83 -1.55
C GLN A 38 -4.61 7.91 -3.02
N ALA A 39 -3.77 7.50 -3.98
CA ALA A 39 -4.14 7.42 -5.39
C ALA A 39 -5.29 6.44 -5.63
N PHE A 40 -5.33 5.32 -4.91
CA PHE A 40 -6.42 4.34 -4.99
C PHE A 40 -7.74 4.92 -4.47
N VAL A 41 -7.73 5.57 -3.30
CA VAL A 41 -8.94 6.16 -2.68
C VAL A 41 -9.50 7.33 -3.50
N THR A 42 -8.62 8.10 -4.15
CA THR A 42 -9.01 9.23 -5.01
C THR A 42 -9.50 8.79 -6.41
N GLY A 43 -9.60 7.49 -6.68
CA GLY A 43 -10.09 6.95 -7.95
C GLY A 43 -9.03 6.84 -9.05
N HIS A 44 -7.78 7.18 -8.77
CA HIS A 44 -6.66 7.06 -9.71
C HIS A 44 -5.99 5.68 -9.62
N ILE A 45 -6.76 4.63 -9.91
CA ILE A 45 -6.35 3.23 -9.78
C ILE A 45 -5.09 2.94 -10.62
N LEU A 46 -5.08 3.35 -11.89
CA LEU A 46 -3.92 3.19 -12.79
C LEU A 46 -2.65 3.85 -12.22
N ARG A 47 -2.79 5.02 -11.61
CA ARG A 47 -1.67 5.72 -10.97
C ARG A 47 -1.18 4.99 -9.73
N SER A 48 -2.09 4.39 -8.95
CA SER A 48 -1.73 3.56 -7.81
C SER A 48 -0.92 2.33 -8.22
N PHE A 49 -1.27 1.67 -9.34
CA PHE A 49 -0.51 0.54 -9.87
C PHE A 49 0.88 0.93 -10.36
N ASN A 50 1.01 2.13 -10.95
CA ASN A 50 2.30 2.63 -11.42
C ASN A 50 3.22 3.07 -10.27
N ILE A 51 2.67 3.51 -9.13
CA ILE A 51 3.47 3.86 -7.94
C ILE A 51 3.93 2.58 -7.23
N GLN A 52 3.00 1.72 -6.84
CA GLN A 52 3.34 0.46 -6.20
C GLN A 52 2.21 -0.56 -6.39
N PRO A 53 2.37 -1.56 -7.26
CA PRO A 53 1.30 -2.49 -7.61
C PRO A 53 0.84 -3.32 -6.40
N ALA A 54 1.77 -3.69 -5.51
CA ALA A 54 1.44 -4.42 -4.29
C ALA A 54 0.54 -3.62 -3.33
N ALA A 55 0.74 -2.31 -3.23
CA ALA A 55 -0.09 -1.45 -2.40
C ALA A 55 -1.51 -1.32 -3.00
N ALA A 56 -1.62 -1.14 -4.31
CA ALA A 56 -2.91 -1.06 -5.01
C ALA A 56 -3.76 -2.32 -4.79
N VAL A 57 -3.16 -3.50 -4.95
CA VAL A 57 -3.84 -4.77 -4.72
C VAL A 57 -4.22 -4.93 -3.25
N SER A 58 -3.36 -4.52 -2.31
CA SER A 58 -3.70 -4.58 -0.88
C SER A 58 -4.91 -3.72 -0.53
N CYS A 59 -5.06 -2.54 -1.13
CA CYS A 59 -6.23 -1.69 -0.97
C CYS A 59 -7.49 -2.35 -1.54
N GLY A 60 -7.40 -2.96 -2.73
CA GLY A 60 -8.52 -3.71 -3.31
C GLY A 60 -8.95 -4.91 -2.45
N VAL A 61 -7.99 -5.69 -1.96
CA VAL A 61 -8.25 -6.81 -1.03
C VAL A 61 -8.89 -6.30 0.26
N ALA A 62 -8.42 -5.18 0.82
CA ALA A 62 -9.00 -4.60 2.03
C ALA A 62 -10.47 -4.18 1.82
N VAL A 63 -10.80 -3.58 0.67
CA VAL A 63 -12.19 -3.24 0.31
C VAL A 63 -13.05 -4.50 0.17
N ALA A 64 -12.55 -5.54 -0.50
CA ALA A 64 -13.27 -6.80 -0.64
C ALA A 64 -13.51 -7.47 0.73
N VAL A 65 -12.49 -7.52 1.58
CA VAL A 65 -12.59 -8.07 2.95
C VAL A 65 -13.60 -7.27 3.77
N ALA A 66 -13.55 -5.94 3.71
CA ALA A 66 -14.51 -5.09 4.42
C ALA A 66 -15.94 -5.33 3.94
N PHE A 67 -16.15 -5.48 2.63
CA PHE A 67 -17.45 -5.79 2.05
C PHE A 67 -17.99 -7.15 2.52
N PHE A 68 -17.17 -8.22 2.46
CA PHE A 68 -17.57 -9.54 2.94
C PHE A 68 -17.77 -9.59 4.46
N ALA A 69 -16.96 -8.84 5.23
CA ALA A 69 -17.13 -8.73 6.67
C ALA A 69 -18.46 -8.06 7.02
N LEU A 70 -18.83 -7.00 6.28
CA LEU A 70 -20.10 -6.31 6.45
C LEU A 70 -21.29 -7.21 6.08
N LEU A 71 -21.22 -7.93 4.96
CA LEU A 71 -22.22 -8.94 4.57
C LEU A 71 -22.36 -10.05 5.63
N SER A 72 -21.24 -10.59 6.11
CA SER A 72 -21.24 -11.62 7.15
C SER A 72 -21.83 -11.09 8.46
N SER A 73 -21.63 -9.81 8.78
CA SER A 73 -22.17 -9.20 9.99
C SER A 73 -23.66 -8.91 9.88
N LEU A 74 -24.15 -8.51 8.70
CA LEU A 74 -25.56 -8.17 8.49
C LEU A 74 -26.44 -9.41 8.33
N PHE A 75 -25.97 -10.42 7.60
CA PHE A 75 -26.78 -11.60 7.26
C PHE A 75 -26.41 -12.84 8.08
N GLY A 76 -25.31 -12.83 8.83
CA GLY A 76 -24.84 -14.00 9.58
C GLY A 76 -24.42 -15.19 8.71
N VAL A 77 -24.33 -15.00 7.38
CA VAL A 77 -24.03 -16.06 6.42
C VAL A 77 -22.51 -16.30 6.37
N GLN A 78 -22.08 -17.49 6.74
CA GLN A 78 -20.71 -17.92 6.56
C GLN A 78 -20.50 -18.42 5.13
N PHE A 79 -19.81 -17.63 4.30
CA PHE A 79 -19.47 -18.05 2.94
C PHE A 79 -18.44 -19.19 2.97
N ALA A 80 -18.81 -20.38 2.45
CA ALA A 80 -17.94 -21.55 2.39
C ALA A 80 -16.62 -21.31 1.64
N PHE A 81 -16.64 -20.39 0.66
CA PHE A 81 -15.44 -19.95 -0.07
C PHE A 81 -14.40 -19.31 0.85
N LEU A 82 -14.80 -18.44 1.78
CA LEU A 82 -13.89 -17.80 2.75
C LEU A 82 -13.25 -18.84 3.68
N ASN A 83 -13.97 -19.91 4.03
CA ASN A 83 -13.44 -20.97 4.90
C ASN A 83 -12.32 -21.78 4.21
N ARG A 84 -12.32 -21.88 2.87
CA ARG A 84 -11.23 -22.52 2.11
C ARG A 84 -9.96 -21.66 2.07
N PHE A 85 -10.10 -20.34 2.02
CA PHE A 85 -8.98 -19.40 2.12
C PHE A 85 -8.40 -19.28 3.54
N ARG A 86 -9.10 -19.80 4.55
CA ARG A 86 -8.69 -19.83 5.96
C ARG A 86 -7.66 -20.93 6.29
N SER A 87 -7.09 -21.62 5.30
CA SER A 87 -5.98 -22.54 5.58
C SER A 87 -4.76 -21.76 6.04
N LYS A 88 -4.29 -22.01 7.27
CA LYS A 88 -3.09 -21.36 7.85
C LYS A 88 -1.89 -21.47 6.90
N ARG A 89 -1.71 -22.62 6.24
CA ARG A 89 -0.62 -22.84 5.27
C ARG A 89 -0.76 -21.97 4.02
N PHE A 90 -1.98 -21.78 3.51
CA PHE A 90 -2.23 -20.94 2.34
C PHE A 90 -1.95 -19.47 2.67
N PHE A 91 -2.48 -18.99 3.79
CA PHE A 91 -2.29 -17.61 4.24
C PHE A 91 -0.81 -17.25 4.40
N TRP A 92 -0.03 -18.10 5.08
CA TRP A 92 1.42 -17.85 5.26
C TRP A 92 2.20 -17.89 3.95
N LYS A 93 1.88 -18.81 3.03
CA LYS A 93 2.50 -18.83 1.70
C LYS A 93 2.17 -17.57 0.90
N ALA A 94 0.90 -17.17 0.89
CA ALA A 94 0.46 -15.95 0.21
C ALA A 94 1.14 -14.71 0.81
N ALA A 95 1.19 -14.60 2.14
CA ALA A 95 1.85 -13.49 2.83
C ALA A 95 3.36 -13.44 2.53
N ALA A 96 4.04 -14.59 2.49
CA ALA A 96 5.47 -14.65 2.17
C ALA A 96 5.76 -14.22 0.73
N VAL A 97 4.98 -14.72 -0.24
CA VAL A 97 5.06 -14.30 -1.64
C VAL A 97 4.79 -12.79 -1.75
N TRP A 98 3.77 -12.30 -1.03
CA TRP A 98 3.39 -10.91 -1.12
C TRP A 98 4.47 -9.98 -0.55
N GLY A 99 4.97 -10.31 0.64
CA GLY A 99 6.08 -9.60 1.28
C GLY A 99 7.35 -9.60 0.41
N GLY A 100 7.64 -10.72 -0.25
CA GLY A 100 8.77 -10.82 -1.19
C GLY A 100 8.66 -9.85 -2.36
N LEU A 101 7.49 -9.76 -3.00
CA LEU A 101 7.27 -8.83 -4.12
C LEU A 101 7.34 -7.36 -3.67
N VAL A 102 6.82 -7.04 -2.49
CA VAL A 102 6.92 -5.70 -1.89
C VAL A 102 8.37 -5.30 -1.66
N LEU A 103 9.16 -6.18 -1.05
CA LEU A 103 10.57 -5.92 -0.77
C LEU A 103 11.39 -5.83 -2.05
N ALA A 104 11.16 -6.72 -3.02
CA ALA A 104 11.85 -6.68 -4.30
C ALA A 104 11.59 -5.37 -5.05
N ALA A 105 10.33 -4.94 -5.14
CA ALA A 105 9.97 -3.67 -5.77
C ALA A 105 10.64 -2.46 -5.10
N TRP A 106 10.73 -2.47 -3.76
CA TRP A 106 11.40 -1.41 -3.03
C TRP A 106 12.92 -1.41 -3.22
N ILE A 107 13.55 -2.59 -3.22
CA ILE A 107 14.99 -2.73 -3.48
C ILE A 107 15.35 -2.17 -4.86
N LEU A 108 14.55 -2.46 -5.89
CA LEU A 108 14.77 -1.91 -7.23
C LEU A 108 14.74 -0.37 -7.26
N GLU A 109 13.82 0.23 -6.52
CA GLU A 109 13.70 1.69 -6.42
C GLU A 109 14.87 2.32 -5.64
N VAL A 110 15.33 1.64 -4.58
CA VAL A 110 16.53 2.03 -3.83
C VAL A 110 17.76 1.98 -4.73
N ILE A 111 17.96 0.88 -5.47
CA ILE A 111 19.07 0.71 -6.41
C ILE A 111 19.05 1.80 -7.46
N ARG A 112 17.87 2.09 -8.04
CA ARG A 112 17.70 3.17 -9.02
C ARG A 112 18.10 4.52 -8.44
N THR A 113 17.68 4.82 -7.22
CA THR A 113 18.03 6.09 -6.55
C THR A 113 19.54 6.20 -6.32
N ILE A 114 20.21 5.10 -5.92
CA ILE A 114 21.66 5.08 -5.71
C ILE A 114 22.40 5.29 -7.03
N LEU A 115 21.97 4.63 -8.10
CA LEU A 115 22.54 4.79 -9.45
C LEU A 115 22.40 6.23 -9.98
N GLU A 116 21.25 6.87 -9.75
CA GLU A 116 21.03 8.27 -10.16
C GLU A 116 21.93 9.25 -9.40
N VAL A 117 22.28 8.95 -8.14
CA VAL A 117 23.21 9.77 -7.34
C VAL A 117 24.67 9.58 -7.75
N GLU A 118 25.07 8.39 -8.19
CA GLU A 118 26.47 8.13 -8.60
C GLU A 118 26.82 8.71 -9.97
N ILE A 119 25.82 9.05 -10.80
CA ILE A 119 26.00 9.63 -12.14
C ILE A 119 25.91 11.17 -12.12
N ALA A 120 25.49 11.78 -11.01
CA ALA A 120 25.32 13.23 -10.83
C ALA A 120 26.53 13.89 -10.17
#